data_AF-A0A9D2FLN6-F1
#
_entry.id   AF-A0A9D2FLN6-F1
#
_cell.length_a   1.000
_cell.length_b   1.000
_cell.length_c   1.000
_cell.angle_alpha   90.00
_cell.angle_beta   90.00
_cell.angle_gamma   90.00
#
_symmetry.space_group_name_H-M   'P 1'
#
loop_
_entity.id
_entity.type
_entity.pdbx_description
1 polymer ?
#
loop_
_entity_poly.entity_id
_entity_poly.type
_entity_poly.pdbx_seq_one_letter_code
_entity_poly.pdbx_strand_id
1 'polypeptide(L)'
;MPDSQRPGRERPPRPRSDTQYDWQNGWVRPGAPAGPQGQAPGPQARPPRTPEQRRAAARRARARRRRRRRTFAAATVGGILVLSGIITVLLPTSVTGGDTAQETPAPASDQLVAPLPYGGGGSSTTAQALNWGSVGPVQQTGENGYTYTALPAEPASLPEFGRVDTSWFADAAFLGDSLTAGFSQSEYDIDVGGALICGYEGVSPNTIVNRATVESPDRGEEVALDVLTNAQPAKLYILIGTNALVATGNDESFLNYYARMLDELRTALPNTALYVQSILSATQETVADDAPGLAPDRLAAINASIQSMCAERGCYFLDLNAEFSDESGYLLAEYAQPDGVHLTVSGYNKWVSYLCTHVPYNKNNPYQAGSTYYLSDELKQLLSDIP
;
A
#
# COMPACT_ATOMS: atom_id res chain seq x y z
N MET A 1 20.28 61.72 7.75
CA MET A 1 19.73 62.49 6.63
C MET A 1 20.48 62.10 5.35
N PRO A 2 19.81 61.55 4.32
CA PRO A 2 18.52 60.83 4.29
C PRO A 2 18.76 59.32 4.00
N ASP A 3 18.03 58.36 4.57
CA ASP A 3 16.61 58.00 4.46
C ASP A 3 16.19 57.39 3.10
N SER A 4 15.99 56.07 3.10
CA SER A 4 15.05 55.37 2.22
C SER A 4 14.52 54.12 2.92
N GLN A 5 13.56 54.33 3.84
CA GLN A 5 12.76 53.28 4.45
C GLN A 5 11.74 52.72 3.45
N ARG A 6 11.64 51.39 3.39
CA ARG A 6 10.55 50.65 2.73
C ARG A 6 9.27 50.78 3.58
N PRO A 7 8.08 51.01 3.00
CA PRO A 7 6.85 51.06 3.78
C PRO A 7 6.40 49.64 4.15
N GLY A 8 6.54 49.30 5.43
CA GLY A 8 5.86 48.16 6.06
C GLY A 8 4.36 48.44 6.14
N ARG A 9 3.54 47.47 5.73
CA ARG A 9 2.08 47.50 5.93
C ARG A 9 1.78 47.15 7.39
N GLU A 10 1.72 48.14 8.28
CA GLU A 10 1.13 47.97 9.60
C GLU A 10 -0.40 47.83 9.47
N ARG A 11 -0.93 46.69 9.91
CA ARG A 11 -2.39 46.48 10.07
C ARG A 11 -2.84 47.17 11.35
N PRO A 12 -3.99 47.86 11.37
CA PRO A 12 -4.53 48.41 12.62
C PRO A 12 -4.91 47.29 13.59
N PRO A 13 -4.79 47.49 14.92
CA PRO A 13 -5.17 46.50 15.91
C PRO A 13 -6.70 46.29 15.86
N ARG A 14 -7.12 45.02 15.86
CA ARG A 14 -8.54 44.63 15.93
C ARG A 14 -9.10 45.03 17.31
N PRO A 15 -10.35 45.53 17.41
CA PRO A 15 -10.98 45.75 18.70
C PRO A 15 -11.16 44.42 19.43
N ARG A 16 -10.78 44.39 20.71
CA ARG A 16 -11.09 43.27 21.61
C ARG A 16 -12.62 43.20 21.77
N SER A 17 -13.22 42.07 21.44
CA SER A 17 -14.60 41.80 21.82
C SER A 17 -14.63 41.51 23.32
N ASP A 18 -15.26 42.36 24.11
CA ASP A 18 -15.66 42.06 25.49
C ASP A 18 -16.70 40.94 25.45
N THR A 19 -16.24 39.69 25.46
CA THR A 19 -17.12 38.53 25.57
C THR A 19 -17.31 38.24 27.06
N GLN A 20 -18.47 38.59 27.59
CA GLN A 20 -18.84 38.28 28.97
C GLN A 20 -19.23 36.79 29.06
N TYR A 21 -18.70 36.08 30.05
CA TYR A 21 -18.94 34.65 30.28
C TYR A 21 -19.94 34.47 31.42
N ASP A 22 -20.91 33.57 31.25
CA ASP A 22 -21.90 33.24 32.27
C ASP A 22 -21.89 31.73 32.58
N TRP A 23 -22.15 31.39 33.85
CA TRP A 23 -22.04 30.03 34.38
C TRP A 23 -23.43 29.38 34.48
N GLN A 24 -23.68 28.33 33.69
CA GLN A 24 -24.87 27.47 33.83
C GLN A 24 -24.50 25.99 33.70
N ASN A 25 -25.03 25.15 34.61
CA ASN A 25 -24.93 23.69 34.60
C ASN A 25 -23.50 23.14 34.43
N GLY A 26 -22.52 23.75 35.13
CA GLY A 26 -21.18 23.21 35.27
C GLY A 26 -20.23 23.39 34.07
N TRP A 27 -20.63 24.10 33.02
CA TRP A 27 -19.75 24.41 31.88
C TRP A 27 -19.93 25.85 31.37
N VAL A 28 -18.83 26.48 30.93
CA VAL A 28 -18.81 27.88 30.47
C VAL A 28 -19.33 27.99 29.04
N ARG A 29 -20.29 28.89 28.80
CA ARG A 29 -20.76 29.26 27.46
C ARG A 29 -20.48 30.75 27.19
N PRO A 30 -20.10 31.14 25.96
CA PRO A 30 -19.99 32.56 25.60
C PRO A 30 -21.37 33.23 25.65
N GLY A 31 -21.50 34.34 26.37
CA GLY A 31 -22.72 35.15 26.40
C GLY A 31 -22.98 35.79 25.03
N ALA A 32 -24.25 35.84 24.61
CA ALA A 32 -24.65 36.46 23.34
C ALA A 32 -24.32 37.97 23.35
N PRO A 33 -23.75 38.54 22.28
CA PRO A 33 -23.45 39.96 22.23
C PRO A 33 -24.74 40.79 22.24
N ALA A 34 -24.78 41.84 23.07
CA ALA A 34 -25.85 42.83 23.04
C ALA A 34 -25.87 43.51 21.66
N GLY A 35 -26.94 43.29 20.90
CA GLY A 35 -27.07 43.83 19.53
C GLY A 35 -27.26 45.35 19.52
N PRO A 36 -26.67 46.08 18.55
CA PRO A 36 -26.96 47.49 18.39
C PRO A 36 -28.35 47.71 17.79
N GLN A 37 -29.10 48.65 18.38
CA GLN A 37 -30.38 49.13 17.87
C GLN A 37 -30.19 49.89 16.55
N GLY A 38 -31.01 49.56 15.55
CA GLY A 38 -31.25 50.40 14.37
C GLY A 38 -30.45 50.06 13.11
N GLN A 39 -30.93 49.10 12.31
CA GLN A 39 -30.58 49.03 10.88
C GLN A 39 -31.69 48.40 10.03
N ALA A 40 -31.88 48.96 8.83
CA ALA A 40 -32.92 48.66 7.84
C ALA A 40 -32.99 47.19 7.39
N PRO A 41 -34.13 46.69 6.85
CA PRO A 41 -34.30 45.27 6.56
C PRO A 41 -33.36 44.81 5.43
N GLY A 42 -32.47 43.87 5.76
CA GLY A 42 -31.60 43.19 4.80
C GLY A 42 -32.35 42.24 3.85
N PRO A 43 -31.74 41.84 2.72
CA PRO A 43 -32.41 41.05 1.68
C PRO A 43 -32.86 39.69 2.21
N GLN A 44 -34.12 39.35 1.95
CA GLN A 44 -34.76 38.10 2.40
C GLN A 44 -33.92 36.87 2.07
N ALA A 45 -33.68 36.04 3.08
CA ALA A 45 -33.01 34.75 2.95
C ALA A 45 -33.80 33.86 1.97
N ARG A 46 -33.12 33.37 0.92
CA ARG A 46 -33.73 32.46 -0.07
C ARG A 46 -34.17 31.15 0.61
N PRO A 47 -35.31 30.58 0.21
CA PRO A 47 -35.78 29.32 0.77
C PRO A 47 -34.79 28.18 0.49
N PRO A 48 -34.70 27.17 1.37
CA PRO A 48 -33.81 26.03 1.19
C PRO A 48 -34.18 25.27 -0.10
N ARG A 49 -33.16 24.96 -0.90
CA ARG A 49 -33.33 24.24 -2.19
C ARG A 49 -33.90 22.85 -1.96
N THR A 50 -34.91 22.50 -2.76
CA THR A 50 -35.49 21.15 -2.78
C THR A 50 -34.47 20.10 -3.23
N PRO A 51 -34.64 18.82 -2.87
CA PRO A 51 -33.71 17.74 -3.25
C PRO A 51 -33.46 17.65 -4.76
N GLU A 52 -34.47 17.91 -5.59
CA GLU A 52 -34.35 17.93 -7.05
C GLU A 52 -33.48 19.08 -7.56
N GLN A 53 -33.61 20.27 -6.95
CA GLN A 53 -32.78 21.42 -7.29
C GLN A 53 -31.31 21.20 -6.89
N ARG A 54 -31.05 20.45 -5.82
CA ARG A 54 -29.69 20.03 -5.43
C ARG A 54 -29.10 19.04 -6.45
N ARG A 55 -29.88 18.04 -6.88
CA ARG A 55 -29.48 17.07 -7.91
C ARG A 55 -29.23 17.74 -9.28
N ALA A 56 -30.07 18.68 -9.68
CA ALA A 56 -29.88 19.44 -10.92
C ALA A 56 -28.65 20.36 -10.87
N ALA A 57 -28.37 20.98 -9.71
CA ALA A 57 -27.16 21.77 -9.51
C ALA A 57 -25.88 20.91 -9.55
N ALA A 58 -25.91 19.72 -8.96
CA ALA A 58 -24.82 18.74 -9.03
C ALA A 58 -24.55 18.28 -10.46
N ARG A 59 -25.60 17.96 -11.24
CA ARG A 59 -25.48 17.61 -12.67
C ARG A 59 -24.86 18.74 -13.50
N ARG A 60 -25.25 19.99 -13.25
CA ARG A 60 -24.68 21.17 -13.95
C ARG A 60 -23.22 21.44 -13.55
N ALA A 61 -22.85 21.21 -12.28
CA ALA A 61 -21.46 21.32 -11.83
C ALA A 61 -20.57 20.22 -12.45
N ARG A 62 -21.07 18.98 -12.55
CA ARG A 62 -20.40 17.84 -13.20
C ARG A 62 -20.17 18.08 -14.70
N ALA A 63 -21.15 18.63 -15.43
CA ALA A 63 -21.00 18.99 -16.84
C ALA A 63 -19.94 20.08 -17.09
N ARG A 64 -19.81 21.05 -16.17
CA ARG A 64 -18.77 22.10 -16.26
C ARG A 64 -17.35 21.57 -16.01
N ARG A 65 -17.19 20.61 -15.09
CA ARG A 65 -15.89 19.94 -14.83
C ARG A 65 -15.46 19.07 -16.03
N ARG A 66 -16.38 18.33 -16.66
CA ARG A 66 -16.10 17.53 -17.88
C ARG A 66 -15.61 18.39 -19.05
N ARG A 67 -16.16 19.60 -19.25
CA ARG A 67 -15.68 20.51 -20.32
C ARG A 67 -14.27 21.05 -20.06
N ARG A 68 -13.91 21.37 -18.82
CA ARG A 68 -12.56 21.86 -18.46
C ARG A 68 -11.48 20.78 -18.57
N ARG A 69 -11.81 19.51 -18.27
CA ARG A 69 -10.85 18.39 -18.38
C ARG A 69 -10.55 18.01 -19.84
N ARG A 70 -11.55 18.07 -20.73
CA ARG A 70 -11.35 17.82 -22.17
C ARG A 70 -10.41 18.82 -22.85
N THR A 71 -10.44 20.08 -22.43
CA THR A 71 -9.52 21.10 -22.97
C THR A 71 -8.09 20.94 -22.46
N PHE A 72 -7.90 20.36 -21.26
CA PHE A 72 -6.56 20.13 -20.70
C PHE A 72 -5.90 18.88 -21.30
N ALA A 73 -6.65 17.79 -21.45
CA ALA A 73 -6.14 16.54 -22.04
C ALA A 73 -5.68 16.69 -23.51
N ALA A 74 -6.35 17.54 -24.30
CA ALA A 74 -5.96 17.78 -25.69
C ALA A 74 -4.60 18.50 -25.82
N ALA A 75 -4.21 19.32 -24.84
CA ALA A 75 -2.93 20.03 -24.84
C ALA A 75 -1.75 19.10 -24.49
N THR A 76 -1.96 18.14 -23.59
CA THR A 76 -0.92 17.20 -23.14
C THR A 76 -0.54 16.18 -24.22
N VAL A 77 -1.53 15.67 -24.98
CA VAL A 77 -1.28 14.71 -26.07
C VAL A 77 -0.46 15.34 -27.21
N GLY A 78 -0.68 16.62 -27.51
CA GLY A 78 0.10 17.35 -28.51
C GLY A 78 1.58 17.50 -28.15
N GLY A 79 1.89 17.70 -26.86
CA GLY A 79 3.27 17.82 -26.38
C GLY A 79 4.06 16.50 -26.43
N ILE A 80 3.39 15.38 -26.11
CA ILE A 80 4.02 14.05 -26.09
C ILE A 80 4.40 13.57 -27.50
N LEU A 81 3.60 13.89 -28.52
CA LEU A 81 3.90 13.51 -29.91
C LEU A 81 5.13 14.22 -30.49
N VAL A 82 5.37 15.47 -30.10
CA VAL A 82 6.55 16.24 -30.51
C VAL A 82 7.82 15.69 -29.85
N LEU A 83 7.72 15.27 -28.58
CA LEU A 83 8.84 14.69 -27.84
C LEU A 83 9.23 13.29 -28.36
N SER A 84 8.25 12.48 -28.77
CA SER A 84 8.46 11.13 -29.31
C SER A 84 9.21 11.14 -30.66
N GLY A 85 8.93 12.12 -31.54
CA GLY A 85 9.59 12.23 -32.84
C GLY A 85 11.09 12.57 -32.78
N ILE A 86 11.58 13.15 -31.69
CA ILE A 86 12.99 13.52 -31.52
C ILE A 86 13.84 12.31 -31.08
N ILE A 87 13.24 11.33 -30.40
CA ILE A 87 13.96 10.19 -29.81
C ILE A 87 14.28 9.09 -30.84
N THR A 88 13.53 9.00 -31.94
CA THR A 88 13.75 7.98 -32.99
C THR A 88 14.98 8.24 -33.87
N VAL A 89 15.59 9.43 -33.80
CA VAL A 89 16.71 9.81 -34.69
C VAL A 89 18.09 9.47 -34.12
N LEU A 90 18.20 9.05 -32.85
CA LEU A 90 19.49 9.04 -32.14
C LEU A 90 20.01 7.69 -31.61
N LEU A 91 19.52 6.53 -32.06
CA LEU A 91 20.11 5.25 -31.63
C LEU A 91 20.48 4.31 -32.80
N PRO A 92 21.76 3.92 -32.93
CA PRO A 92 22.22 2.90 -33.87
C PRO A 92 22.12 1.47 -33.30
N THR A 93 21.91 0.52 -34.20
CA THR A 93 21.76 -0.94 -34.00
C THR A 93 23.07 -1.70 -34.13
N SER A 94 23.35 -2.65 -33.21
CA SER A 94 24.30 -3.79 -33.35
C SER A 94 24.37 -4.56 -32.01
N VAL A 95 24.54 -5.88 -31.86
CA VAL A 95 24.88 -6.99 -32.75
C VAL A 95 24.60 -8.33 -32.02
N THR A 96 24.45 -9.37 -32.85
CA THR A 96 24.12 -10.79 -32.71
C THR A 96 25.21 -11.73 -32.11
N GLY A 97 24.77 -12.92 -31.62
CA GLY A 97 25.53 -14.18 -31.50
C GLY A 97 25.73 -14.66 -30.04
N GLY A 98 25.63 -15.94 -29.64
CA GLY A 98 25.45 -17.26 -30.27
C GLY A 98 25.62 -18.35 -29.18
N ASP A 99 25.09 -19.56 -29.42
CA ASP A 99 24.90 -20.71 -28.51
C ASP A 99 26.16 -21.31 -27.82
N THR A 100 26.01 -22.04 -26.69
CA THR A 100 26.01 -23.54 -26.54
C THR A 100 26.04 -24.00 -25.06
N ALA A 101 25.46 -25.17 -24.78
CA ALA A 101 25.26 -25.83 -23.48
C ALA A 101 26.45 -26.69 -22.97
N GLN A 102 26.53 -26.97 -21.65
CA GLN A 102 26.87 -28.30 -21.08
C GLN A 102 26.71 -28.42 -19.54
N GLU A 103 26.65 -29.68 -19.09
CA GLU A 103 26.11 -30.29 -17.86
C GLU A 103 26.89 -30.16 -16.53
N THR A 104 26.13 -30.45 -15.45
CA THR A 104 26.46 -30.68 -14.02
C THR A 104 27.44 -31.84 -13.77
N PRO A 105 28.08 -31.91 -12.57
CA PRO A 105 27.55 -32.81 -11.52
C PRO A 105 27.64 -32.27 -10.07
N ALA A 106 26.78 -32.82 -9.20
CA ALA A 106 26.61 -32.51 -7.77
C ALA A 106 27.65 -33.19 -6.84
N PRO A 107 27.79 -32.75 -5.57
CA PRO A 107 28.34 -33.59 -4.51
C PRO A 107 27.35 -33.93 -3.39
N ALA A 108 27.72 -35.02 -2.70
CA ALA A 108 26.99 -35.82 -1.73
C ALA A 108 26.65 -35.14 -0.39
N SER A 109 25.54 -35.59 0.21
CA SER A 109 25.14 -35.29 1.59
C SER A 109 25.56 -36.43 2.53
N ASP A 110 26.35 -36.09 3.55
CA ASP A 110 26.76 -36.97 4.66
C ASP A 110 25.60 -37.17 5.65
N GLN A 111 25.18 -38.42 5.87
CA GLN A 111 24.18 -38.79 6.89
C GLN A 111 24.90 -39.21 8.18
N LEU A 112 24.81 -38.39 9.23
CA LEU A 112 25.17 -38.77 10.59
C LEU A 112 23.92 -39.22 11.36
N VAL A 113 23.95 -40.44 11.89
CA VAL A 113 22.90 -41.03 12.73
C VAL A 113 23.25 -40.84 14.20
N ALA A 114 22.37 -40.23 14.99
CA ALA A 114 22.47 -40.19 16.45
C ALA A 114 21.38 -41.08 17.11
N PRO A 115 21.64 -41.71 18.26
CA PRO A 115 20.71 -42.64 18.90
C PRO A 115 19.66 -41.91 19.77
N LEU A 116 18.40 -42.36 19.69
CA LEU A 116 17.27 -41.91 20.51
C LEU A 116 17.35 -42.46 21.96
N PRO A 117 16.79 -41.76 22.96
CA PRO A 117 16.72 -42.25 24.32
C PRO A 117 15.62 -43.31 24.49
N TYR A 118 15.93 -44.30 25.33
CA TYR A 118 15.08 -45.43 25.69
C TYR A 118 13.74 -45.00 26.34
N GLY A 119 12.63 -45.53 25.84
CA GLY A 119 11.32 -45.55 26.49
C GLY A 119 10.52 -46.74 25.97
N GLY A 120 10.52 -47.84 26.72
CA GLY A 120 10.01 -49.15 26.27
C GLY A 120 8.50 -49.25 26.20
N GLY A 121 8.02 -50.08 25.26
CA GLY A 121 6.62 -50.54 25.17
C GLY A 121 6.19 -50.71 23.71
N GLY A 122 6.27 -51.93 23.20
CA GLY A 122 6.23 -52.21 21.76
C GLY A 122 4.86 -52.06 21.08
N SER A 123 4.90 -51.58 19.84
CA SER A 123 4.32 -52.25 18.66
C SER A 123 4.79 -51.52 17.40
N SER A 124 4.95 -52.26 16.32
CA SER A 124 5.55 -51.89 15.04
C SER A 124 5.08 -50.54 14.48
N THR A 125 5.99 -49.58 14.42
CA THR A 125 6.00 -48.57 13.36
C THR A 125 7.44 -48.43 12.90
N THR A 126 7.67 -48.62 11.61
CA THR A 126 8.91 -48.24 10.94
C THR A 126 9.19 -46.79 11.28
N ALA A 127 10.19 -46.56 12.12
CA ALA A 127 10.72 -45.23 12.40
C ALA A 127 11.19 -44.64 11.07
N GLN A 128 10.35 -43.78 10.48
CA GLN A 128 10.74 -42.97 9.34
C GLN A 128 11.83 -42.02 9.83
N ALA A 129 12.99 -42.06 9.17
CA ALA A 129 14.05 -41.10 9.41
C ALA A 129 13.48 -39.69 9.23
N LEU A 130 13.35 -38.94 10.33
CA LEU A 130 12.99 -37.53 10.28
C LEU A 130 14.14 -36.79 9.60
N ASN A 131 13.89 -36.30 8.39
CA ASN A 131 14.77 -35.37 7.73
C ASN A 131 14.58 -33.99 8.40
N TRP A 132 15.53 -33.61 9.25
CA TRP A 132 15.50 -32.35 10.00
C TRP A 132 15.59 -31.10 9.11
N GLY A 133 15.95 -31.24 7.83
CA GLY A 133 15.85 -30.16 6.84
C GLY A 133 14.43 -29.88 6.32
N SER A 134 13.42 -30.60 6.83
CA SER A 134 12.02 -30.54 6.39
C SER A 134 11.03 -30.42 7.56
N VAL A 135 11.50 -29.91 8.70
CA VAL A 135 10.63 -29.54 9.81
C VAL A 135 9.98 -28.21 9.45
N GLY A 136 8.73 -28.24 8.97
CA GLY A 136 7.96 -27.02 8.77
C GLY A 136 7.52 -26.42 10.10
N PRO A 137 6.71 -25.35 10.06
CA PRO A 137 6.49 -24.54 11.23
C PRO A 137 5.79 -25.30 12.35
N VAL A 138 6.27 -25.06 13.57
CA VAL A 138 5.68 -25.57 14.82
C VAL A 138 4.37 -24.84 15.07
N GLN A 139 3.25 -25.55 14.99
CA GLN A 139 1.92 -25.04 15.33
C GLN A 139 1.53 -25.47 16.74
N GLN A 140 0.95 -24.56 17.51
CA GLN A 140 0.29 -24.92 18.77
C GLN A 140 -0.99 -25.72 18.50
N THR A 141 -1.13 -26.88 19.16
CA THR A 141 -2.34 -27.71 19.13
C THR A 141 -2.86 -27.90 20.57
N GLY A 142 -3.99 -27.26 20.90
CA GLY A 142 -4.64 -27.40 22.21
C GLY A 142 -3.80 -26.83 23.38
N GLU A 143 -4.18 -27.18 24.61
CA GLU A 143 -3.64 -26.53 25.82
C GLU A 143 -2.13 -26.74 26.06
N ASN A 144 -1.47 -27.76 25.46
CA ASN A 144 -0.04 -28.04 25.67
C ASN A 144 0.63 -28.87 24.53
N GLY A 145 0.04 -28.93 23.33
CA GLY A 145 0.57 -29.73 22.22
C GLY A 145 1.26 -28.88 21.15
N TYR A 146 2.23 -29.46 20.46
CA TYR A 146 2.86 -28.87 19.29
C TYR A 146 2.91 -29.90 18.15
N THR A 147 2.59 -29.49 16.93
CA THR A 147 2.75 -30.33 15.75
C THR A 147 3.65 -29.67 14.72
N TYR A 148 4.42 -30.50 14.02
CA TYR A 148 5.19 -30.09 12.86
C TYR A 148 4.31 -30.27 11.62
N THR A 149 4.17 -29.23 10.82
CA THR A 149 3.55 -29.33 9.49
C THR A 149 4.65 -29.51 8.45
N ALA A 150 4.38 -30.24 7.36
CA ALA A 150 5.28 -30.22 6.21
C ALA A 150 5.24 -28.82 5.58
N LEU A 151 6.37 -28.33 5.05
CA LEU A 151 6.35 -27.11 4.24
C LEU A 151 5.43 -27.38 3.03
N PRO A 152 4.29 -26.67 2.89
CA PRO A 152 3.50 -26.77 1.68
C PRO A 152 4.34 -26.29 0.49
N ALA A 153 3.97 -26.69 -0.74
CA ALA A 153 4.50 -26.07 -1.94
C ALA A 153 4.40 -24.54 -1.80
N GLU A 154 5.45 -23.79 -2.18
CA GLU A 154 5.46 -22.32 -2.00
C GLU A 154 4.17 -21.74 -2.59
N PRO A 155 3.29 -21.18 -1.73
CA PRO A 155 1.99 -20.73 -2.17
C PRO A 155 2.15 -19.52 -3.08
N ALA A 156 1.31 -19.43 -4.12
CA ALA A 156 1.39 -18.36 -5.12
C ALA A 156 1.19 -16.96 -4.49
N SER A 157 0.47 -16.88 -3.38
CA SER A 157 0.39 -15.71 -2.50
C SER A 157 0.91 -16.08 -1.11
N LEU A 158 1.50 -15.11 -0.42
CA LEU A 158 1.91 -15.28 0.96
C LEU A 158 0.65 -15.52 1.79
N PRO A 159 0.55 -16.64 2.53
CA PRO A 159 -0.67 -16.99 3.24
C PRO A 159 -0.72 -16.27 4.58
N GLU A 160 -1.90 -16.32 5.21
CA GLU A 160 -2.01 -15.97 6.62
C GLU A 160 -1.11 -16.89 7.46
N PHE A 161 -0.19 -16.28 8.19
CA PHE A 161 0.85 -16.97 8.92
C PHE A 161 1.16 -16.25 10.24
N GLY A 162 0.39 -16.60 11.27
CA GLY A 162 0.52 -15.99 12.59
C GLY A 162 0.20 -14.50 12.58
N ARG A 163 0.52 -13.80 13.67
CA ARG A 163 0.30 -12.36 13.80
C ARG A 163 1.51 -11.70 14.45
N VAL A 164 2.03 -10.67 13.81
CA VAL A 164 3.03 -9.75 14.38
C VAL A 164 2.38 -8.41 14.75
N ASP A 165 3.13 -7.60 15.50
CA ASP A 165 2.78 -6.22 15.83
C ASP A 165 3.21 -5.23 14.73
N THR A 166 2.68 -3.99 14.73
CA THR A 166 3.07 -2.96 13.75
C THR A 166 4.56 -2.59 13.81
N SER A 167 5.22 -2.81 14.95
CA SER A 167 6.68 -2.72 15.07
C SER A 167 7.47 -3.60 14.06
N TRP A 168 6.83 -4.62 13.48
CA TRP A 168 7.38 -5.37 12.34
C TRP A 168 7.78 -4.48 11.16
N PHE A 169 7.10 -3.35 10.97
CA PHE A 169 7.30 -2.44 9.86
C PHE A 169 8.31 -1.32 10.16
N ALA A 170 8.94 -1.28 11.34
CA ALA A 170 9.82 -0.19 11.75
C ALA A 170 11.08 -0.01 10.86
N ASP A 171 11.52 -1.07 10.19
CA ASP A 171 12.60 -1.13 9.21
C ASP A 171 12.08 -1.26 7.77
N ALA A 172 10.78 -1.01 7.56
CA ALA A 172 10.12 -1.11 6.27
C ALA A 172 9.93 0.26 5.61
N ALA A 173 9.73 0.22 4.29
CA ALA A 173 9.16 1.32 3.54
C ALA A 173 7.91 0.87 2.77
N PHE A 174 7.01 1.80 2.51
CA PHE A 174 5.82 1.61 1.69
C PHE A 174 5.93 2.49 0.44
N LEU A 175 5.90 1.88 -0.74
CA LEU A 175 5.90 2.58 -2.02
C LEU A 175 4.53 2.42 -2.69
N GLY A 176 3.92 3.54 -3.06
CA GLY A 176 2.67 3.46 -3.79
C GLY A 176 2.07 4.79 -4.21
N ASP A 177 0.80 4.73 -4.57
CA ASP A 177 0.04 5.88 -5.03
C ASP A 177 -0.68 6.62 -3.88
N SER A 178 -1.81 7.27 -4.17
CA SER A 178 -2.62 7.98 -3.18
C SER A 178 -3.22 7.07 -2.11
N LEU A 179 -3.38 5.77 -2.38
CA LEU A 179 -3.75 4.79 -1.36
C LEU A 179 -2.62 4.62 -0.34
N THR A 180 -1.36 4.59 -0.79
CA THR A 180 -0.23 4.53 0.13
C THR A 180 0.02 5.87 0.82
N ALA A 181 -0.25 6.99 0.16
CA ALA A 181 -0.15 8.31 0.76
C ALA A 181 -1.04 8.43 2.01
N GLY A 182 -2.18 7.73 2.06
CA GLY A 182 -3.07 7.70 3.22
C GLY A 182 -2.43 7.20 4.52
N PHE A 183 -1.33 6.45 4.47
CA PHE A 183 -0.57 6.07 5.68
C PHE A 183 0.22 7.24 6.30
N SER A 184 0.46 8.31 5.55
CA SER A 184 1.31 9.44 5.96
C SER A 184 0.71 10.22 7.13
N GLN A 185 1.58 10.90 7.90
CA GLN A 185 1.18 11.69 9.06
C GLN A 185 0.27 12.86 8.67
N SER A 186 0.53 13.47 7.52
CA SER A 186 -0.29 14.56 6.99
C SER A 186 -1.67 14.12 6.47
N GLU A 187 -1.93 12.82 6.36
CA GLU A 187 -3.19 12.25 5.85
C GLU A 187 -4.03 11.63 6.97
N TYR A 188 -4.00 10.30 7.13
CA TYR A 188 -4.76 9.62 8.18
C TYR A 188 -3.93 9.19 9.39
N ASP A 189 -2.60 9.37 9.35
CA ASP A 189 -1.68 9.00 10.44
C ASP A 189 -1.89 7.54 10.92
N ILE A 190 -1.88 6.62 9.95
CA ILE A 190 -2.13 5.20 10.21
C ILE A 190 -0.84 4.58 10.78
N ASP A 191 -0.96 3.95 11.96
CA ASP A 191 0.19 3.29 12.59
C ASP A 191 0.68 2.09 11.78
N VAL A 192 1.87 2.26 11.21
CA VAL A 192 2.68 1.21 10.59
C VAL A 192 4.07 1.19 11.21
N GLY A 193 4.16 1.34 12.53
CA GLY A 193 5.38 1.12 13.30
C GLY A 193 6.54 2.07 12.98
N GLY A 194 6.25 3.23 12.39
CA GLY A 194 7.29 4.19 11.97
C GLY A 194 7.92 3.91 10.60
N ALA A 195 7.29 3.06 9.77
CA ALA A 195 7.76 2.80 8.41
C ALA A 195 7.89 4.07 7.57
N LEU A 196 8.84 4.06 6.62
CA LEU A 196 9.01 5.14 5.66
C LEU A 196 7.89 5.12 4.61
N ILE A 197 7.06 6.17 4.57
CA ILE A 197 5.97 6.27 3.59
C ILE A 197 6.43 7.02 2.34
N CYS A 198 6.51 6.31 1.22
CA CYS A 198 6.72 6.80 -0.14
C CYS A 198 5.42 6.65 -0.95
N GLY A 199 4.35 7.27 -0.44
CA GLY A 199 3.05 7.34 -1.11
C GLY A 199 2.87 8.66 -1.84
N TYR A 200 2.45 8.61 -3.09
CA TYR A 200 2.43 9.78 -3.98
C TYR A 200 1.15 9.84 -4.81
N GLU A 201 0.50 11.01 -4.88
CA GLU A 201 -0.71 11.15 -5.69
C GLU A 201 -0.44 10.95 -7.19
N GLY A 202 -1.33 10.21 -7.86
CA GLY A 202 -1.31 10.07 -9.32
C GLY A 202 -0.16 9.22 -9.88
N VAL A 203 0.64 8.58 -9.02
CA VAL A 203 1.82 7.82 -9.43
C VAL A 203 1.45 6.45 -10.03
N SER A 204 2.24 6.03 -11.02
CA SER A 204 2.16 4.76 -11.74
C SER A 204 3.55 4.17 -11.96
N PRO A 205 3.71 2.89 -12.34
CA PRO A 205 5.02 2.25 -12.43
C PRO A 205 6.04 3.00 -13.30
N ASN A 206 5.58 3.61 -14.40
CA ASN A 206 6.43 4.43 -15.28
C ASN A 206 7.02 5.67 -14.58
N THR A 207 6.35 6.25 -13.59
CA THR A 207 6.85 7.40 -12.82
C THR A 207 8.09 7.01 -12.03
N ILE A 208 8.06 5.82 -11.41
CA ILE A 208 9.19 5.26 -10.65
C ILE A 208 10.34 4.93 -11.59
N VAL A 209 10.06 4.20 -12.67
CA VAL A 209 11.05 3.81 -13.70
C VAL A 209 11.75 5.01 -14.33
N ASN A 210 10.99 6.07 -14.62
CA ASN A 210 11.55 7.28 -15.23
C ASN A 210 12.17 8.23 -14.20
N ARG A 211 12.23 7.85 -12.91
CA ARG A 211 12.79 8.65 -11.82
C ARG A 211 12.21 10.07 -11.80
N ALA A 212 10.91 10.17 -12.09
CA ALA A 212 10.23 11.45 -12.14
C ALA A 212 10.15 12.06 -10.72
N THR A 213 10.20 13.38 -10.65
CA THR A 213 9.94 14.11 -9.42
C THR A 213 8.47 13.94 -9.03
N VAL A 214 8.26 13.57 -7.78
CA VAL A 214 6.96 13.33 -7.15
C VAL A 214 6.86 14.17 -5.86
N GLU A 215 5.65 14.42 -5.39
CA GLU A 215 5.42 15.21 -4.17
C GLU A 215 4.98 14.29 -3.04
N SER A 216 5.82 14.17 -2.00
CA SER A 216 5.47 13.52 -0.75
C SER A 216 4.64 14.47 0.13
N PRO A 217 3.53 13.99 0.72
CA PRO A 217 2.74 14.80 1.64
C PRO A 217 3.54 15.33 2.85
N ASP A 218 4.51 14.53 3.35
CA ASP A 218 5.30 14.87 4.53
C ASP A 218 6.65 15.56 4.19
N ARG A 219 7.24 15.25 3.02
CA ARG A 219 8.63 15.63 2.68
C ARG A 219 8.76 16.60 1.49
N GLY A 220 7.69 16.86 0.75
CA GLY A 220 7.71 17.71 -0.44
C GLY A 220 8.26 17.01 -1.69
N GLU A 221 8.81 17.78 -2.62
CA GLU A 221 9.34 17.26 -3.89
C GLU A 221 10.56 16.36 -3.70
N GLU A 222 10.50 15.15 -4.25
CA GLU A 222 11.57 14.15 -4.16
C GLU A 222 11.53 13.19 -5.37
N VAL A 223 12.55 12.34 -5.48
CA VAL A 223 12.55 11.19 -6.41
C VAL A 223 12.41 9.94 -5.56
N ALA A 224 11.29 9.22 -5.70
CA ALA A 224 10.95 8.07 -4.86
C ALA A 224 12.08 7.04 -4.77
N LEU A 225 12.69 6.70 -5.91
CA LEU A 225 13.77 5.71 -5.96
C LEU A 225 15.03 6.19 -5.20
N ASP A 226 15.31 7.49 -5.18
CA ASP A 226 16.46 8.04 -4.43
C ASP A 226 16.23 8.00 -2.93
N VAL A 227 15.00 8.31 -2.50
CA VAL A 227 14.61 8.21 -1.09
C VAL A 227 14.75 6.76 -0.60
N LEU A 228 14.25 5.80 -1.37
CA LEU A 228 14.38 4.38 -1.05
C LEU A 228 15.84 3.92 -1.06
N THR A 229 16.62 4.34 -2.07
CA THR A 229 18.04 3.96 -2.19
C THR A 229 18.86 4.52 -1.03
N ASN A 230 18.54 5.72 -0.56
CA ASN A 230 19.20 6.31 0.61
C ASN A 230 18.80 5.63 1.92
N ALA A 231 17.54 5.19 2.04
CA ALA A 231 17.03 4.55 3.24
C ALA A 231 17.45 3.08 3.40
N GLN A 232 17.64 2.35 2.29
CA GLN A 232 17.94 0.90 2.27
C GLN A 232 17.05 0.10 3.26
N PRO A 233 15.71 0.17 3.13
CA PRO A 233 14.81 -0.53 4.06
C PRO A 233 15.02 -2.04 3.98
N ALA A 234 14.83 -2.76 5.08
CA ALA A 234 14.91 -4.22 5.06
C ALA A 234 13.73 -4.83 4.29
N LYS A 235 12.58 -4.15 4.31
CA LYS A 235 11.33 -4.57 3.65
C LYS A 235 10.72 -3.42 2.85
N LEU A 236 10.23 -3.71 1.65
CA LEU A 236 9.52 -2.75 0.82
C LEU A 236 8.14 -3.31 0.43
N TYR A 237 7.08 -2.65 0.90
CA TYR A 237 5.70 -2.95 0.56
C TYR A 237 5.25 -2.07 -0.61
N ILE A 238 4.77 -2.67 -1.68
CA ILE A 238 4.47 -2.00 -2.95
C ILE A 238 2.99 -2.15 -3.26
N LEU A 239 2.26 -1.05 -3.41
CA LEU A 239 0.93 -1.02 -4.04
C LEU A 239 0.88 0.15 -5.00
N ILE A 240 0.93 -0.14 -6.30
CA ILE A 240 0.94 0.88 -7.35
C ILE A 240 0.17 0.39 -8.57
N GLY A 241 -0.60 1.27 -9.21
CA GLY A 241 -1.21 0.98 -10.49
C GLY A 241 -2.67 1.40 -10.64
N THR A 242 -3.33 1.77 -9.54
CA THR A 242 -4.70 2.29 -9.53
C THR A 242 -4.88 3.39 -10.57
N ASN A 243 -3.97 4.36 -10.59
CA ASN A 243 -4.02 5.51 -11.51
C ASN A 243 -3.81 5.14 -12.99
N ALA A 244 -2.90 4.20 -13.27
CA ALA A 244 -2.67 3.73 -14.63
C ALA A 244 -3.87 2.95 -15.16
N LEU A 245 -4.58 2.25 -14.28
CA LEU A 245 -5.61 1.30 -14.65
C LEU A 245 -7.04 1.86 -14.58
N VAL A 246 -7.25 3.14 -14.21
CA VAL A 246 -8.59 3.76 -14.20
C VAL A 246 -9.32 3.60 -15.55
N ALA A 247 -8.57 3.70 -16.65
CA ALA A 247 -9.05 3.46 -18.00
C ALA A 247 -8.58 2.10 -18.54
N THR A 248 -9.25 1.61 -19.58
CA THR A 248 -8.90 0.36 -20.26
C THR A 248 -7.93 0.60 -21.43
N GLY A 249 -7.28 -0.47 -21.89
CA GLY A 249 -6.54 -0.47 -23.16
C GLY A 249 -5.03 -0.19 -23.05
N ASN A 250 -4.47 -0.25 -21.85
CA ASN A 250 -3.04 -0.02 -21.60
C ASN A 250 -2.37 -1.15 -20.80
N ASP A 251 -3.04 -2.31 -20.69
CA ASP A 251 -2.67 -3.43 -19.81
C ASP A 251 -1.26 -3.94 -20.10
N GLU A 252 -0.91 -4.17 -21.38
CA GLU A 252 0.42 -4.62 -21.78
C GLU A 252 1.51 -3.60 -21.42
N SER A 253 1.28 -2.32 -21.73
CA SER A 253 2.22 -1.26 -21.37
C SER A 253 2.38 -1.12 -19.86
N PHE A 254 1.28 -1.21 -19.12
CA PHE A 254 1.27 -1.19 -17.67
C PHE A 254 2.12 -2.33 -17.10
N LEU A 255 1.88 -3.57 -17.53
CA LEU A 255 2.61 -4.76 -17.08
C LEU A 255 4.10 -4.69 -17.43
N ASN A 256 4.46 -4.18 -18.62
CA ASN A 256 5.85 -3.98 -19.00
C ASN A 256 6.58 -2.96 -18.08
N TYR A 257 5.93 -1.84 -17.77
CA TYR A 257 6.49 -0.89 -16.81
C TYR A 257 6.51 -1.44 -15.39
N TYR A 258 5.55 -2.28 -15.01
CA TYR A 258 5.51 -2.93 -13.70
C TYR A 258 6.70 -3.88 -13.52
N ALA A 259 6.94 -4.76 -14.49
CA ALA A 259 8.08 -5.67 -14.50
C ALA A 259 9.40 -4.90 -14.40
N ARG A 260 9.56 -3.85 -15.22
CA ARG A 260 10.74 -2.99 -15.19
C ARG A 260 10.91 -2.26 -13.85
N MET A 261 9.83 -1.78 -13.25
CA MET A 261 9.87 -1.17 -11.93
C MET A 261 10.39 -2.15 -10.87
N LEU A 262 9.91 -3.40 -10.87
CA LEU A 262 10.41 -4.43 -9.96
C LEU A 262 11.90 -4.72 -10.18
N ASP A 263 12.35 -4.77 -11.44
CA ASP A 263 13.76 -5.01 -11.79
C ASP A 263 14.67 -3.85 -11.33
N GLU A 264 14.23 -2.61 -11.51
CA GLU A 264 14.96 -1.42 -11.06
C GLU A 264 15.00 -1.33 -9.53
N LEU A 265 13.89 -1.62 -8.84
CA LEU A 265 13.84 -1.67 -7.37
C LEU A 265 14.77 -2.76 -6.82
N ARG A 266 14.75 -3.96 -7.40
CA ARG A 266 15.64 -5.05 -6.98
C ARG A 266 17.11 -4.69 -7.17
N THR A 267 17.43 -3.98 -8.26
CA THR A 267 18.80 -3.51 -8.53
C THR A 267 19.25 -2.45 -7.54
N ALA A 268 18.39 -1.49 -7.21
CA ALA A 268 18.69 -0.41 -6.29
C ALA A 268 18.71 -0.85 -4.81
N LEU A 269 17.97 -1.91 -4.49
CA LEU A 269 17.72 -2.39 -3.13
C LEU A 269 18.05 -3.90 -3.01
N PRO A 270 19.32 -4.30 -3.21
CA PRO A 270 19.69 -5.72 -3.35
C PRO A 270 19.43 -6.57 -2.10
N ASN A 271 19.37 -5.94 -0.91
CA ASN A 271 19.16 -6.61 0.37
C ASN A 271 17.73 -6.46 0.92
N THR A 272 16.81 -5.90 0.13
CA THR A 272 15.45 -5.61 0.56
C THR A 272 14.49 -6.71 0.13
N ALA A 273 13.68 -7.19 1.06
CA ALA A 273 12.56 -8.08 0.76
C ALA A 273 11.41 -7.29 0.14
N LEU A 274 10.94 -7.70 -1.05
CA LEU A 274 9.87 -7.03 -1.77
C LEU A 274 8.53 -7.73 -1.51
N TYR A 275 7.55 -6.96 -1.04
CA TYR A 275 6.17 -7.37 -0.79
C TYR A 275 5.25 -6.62 -1.74
N VAL A 276 4.77 -7.30 -2.77
CA VAL A 276 3.92 -6.70 -3.81
C VAL A 276 2.47 -7.02 -3.52
N GLN A 277 1.64 -5.99 -3.40
CA GLN A 277 0.23 -6.12 -3.05
C GLN A 277 -0.65 -6.05 -4.29
N SER A 278 -1.69 -6.88 -4.33
CA SER A 278 -2.66 -6.86 -5.41
C SER A 278 -3.41 -5.51 -5.46
N ILE A 279 -3.69 -5.04 -6.67
CA ILE A 279 -4.38 -3.78 -6.92
C ILE A 279 -5.85 -3.98 -6.57
N LEU A 280 -6.41 -3.03 -5.83
CA LEU A 280 -7.81 -3.08 -5.42
C LEU A 280 -8.76 -2.73 -6.57
N SER A 281 -9.84 -3.50 -6.69
CA SER A 281 -11.03 -3.09 -7.43
C SER A 281 -11.61 -1.79 -6.90
N ALA A 282 -12.38 -1.10 -7.73
CA ALA A 282 -13.23 -0.01 -7.27
C ALA A 282 -14.63 -0.54 -6.88
N THR A 283 -15.44 0.32 -6.27
CA THR A 283 -16.85 -0.03 -6.01
C THR A 283 -17.61 -0.18 -7.32
N GLN A 284 -18.68 -0.98 -7.32
CA GLN A 284 -19.48 -1.25 -8.53
C GLN A 284 -19.99 0.03 -9.22
N GLU A 285 -20.47 1.02 -8.45
CA GLU A 285 -20.92 2.31 -8.98
C GLU A 285 -19.78 3.04 -9.71
N THR A 286 -18.59 3.05 -9.11
CA THR A 286 -17.43 3.75 -9.64
C THR A 286 -16.89 3.10 -10.90
N VAL A 287 -16.86 1.77 -10.95
CA VAL A 287 -16.50 1.01 -12.16
C VAL A 287 -17.43 1.34 -13.31
N ALA A 288 -18.74 1.44 -13.05
CA ALA A 288 -19.72 1.73 -14.10
C ALA A 288 -19.61 3.16 -14.65
N ASP A 289 -19.33 4.14 -13.79
CA ASP A 289 -19.47 5.56 -14.14
C ASP A 289 -18.15 6.26 -14.50
N ASP A 290 -17.06 5.94 -13.80
CA ASP A 290 -15.85 6.76 -13.79
C ASP A 290 -14.54 5.97 -13.98
N ALA A 291 -14.45 4.72 -13.51
CA ALA A 291 -13.23 3.91 -13.51
C ALA A 291 -13.44 2.47 -14.06
N PRO A 292 -13.85 2.32 -15.33
CA PRO A 292 -14.16 1.00 -15.92
C PRO A 292 -12.96 0.05 -15.96
N GLY A 293 -11.73 0.57 -15.90
CA GLY A 293 -10.55 -0.28 -15.85
C GLY A 293 -10.30 -0.94 -14.49
N LEU A 294 -10.92 -0.45 -13.40
CA LEU A 294 -10.82 -1.05 -12.07
C LEU A 294 -11.91 -2.12 -11.82
N ALA A 295 -12.42 -2.71 -12.90
CA ALA A 295 -13.41 -3.79 -12.85
C ALA A 295 -12.78 -5.11 -12.36
N PRO A 296 -13.52 -5.93 -11.60
CA PRO A 296 -12.98 -7.15 -10.99
C PRO A 296 -12.36 -8.13 -12.01
N ASP A 297 -13.08 -8.46 -13.09
CA ASP A 297 -12.60 -9.42 -14.11
C ASP A 297 -11.26 -9.01 -14.73
N ARG A 298 -11.10 -7.70 -14.99
CA ARG A 298 -9.86 -7.16 -15.55
C ARG A 298 -8.74 -7.17 -14.53
N LEU A 299 -9.01 -6.71 -13.31
CA LEU A 299 -8.00 -6.67 -12.25
C LEU A 299 -7.57 -8.08 -11.81
N ALA A 300 -8.44 -9.08 -11.85
CA ALA A 300 -8.06 -10.47 -11.60
C ALA A 300 -6.94 -10.93 -12.56
N ALA A 301 -7.06 -10.64 -13.86
CA ALA A 301 -6.04 -10.98 -14.85
C ALA A 301 -4.72 -10.20 -14.65
N ILE A 302 -4.83 -8.92 -14.29
CA ILE A 302 -3.66 -8.07 -14.02
C ILE A 302 -2.94 -8.53 -12.74
N ASN A 303 -3.68 -8.77 -11.66
CA ASN A 303 -3.13 -9.23 -10.40
C ASN A 303 -2.49 -10.62 -10.53
N ALA A 304 -3.07 -11.52 -11.33
CA ALA A 304 -2.45 -12.81 -11.64
C ALA A 304 -1.12 -12.67 -12.42
N SER A 305 -1.04 -11.67 -13.32
CA SER A 305 0.20 -11.36 -14.04
C SER A 305 1.26 -10.79 -13.09
N ILE A 306 0.88 -9.87 -12.19
CA ILE A 306 1.77 -9.33 -11.15
C ILE A 306 2.26 -10.44 -10.22
N GLN A 307 1.36 -11.34 -9.77
CA GLN A 307 1.72 -12.49 -8.95
C GLN A 307 2.77 -13.38 -9.63
N SER A 308 2.59 -13.65 -10.92
CA SER A 308 3.54 -14.43 -11.72
C SER A 308 4.90 -13.73 -11.81
N MET A 309 4.92 -12.41 -12.05
CA MET A 309 6.17 -11.62 -12.03
C MET A 309 6.86 -11.65 -10.66
N CYS A 310 6.10 -11.69 -9.56
CA CYS A 310 6.64 -11.80 -8.22
C CYS A 310 7.33 -13.15 -8.02
N ALA A 311 6.68 -14.24 -8.42
CA ALA A 311 7.25 -15.59 -8.34
C ALA A 311 8.56 -15.70 -9.15
N GLU A 312 8.59 -15.19 -10.37
CA GLU A 312 9.80 -15.18 -11.22
C GLU A 312 10.97 -14.40 -10.60
N ARG A 313 10.66 -13.38 -9.79
CA ARG A 313 11.65 -12.46 -9.22
C ARG A 313 11.96 -12.73 -7.76
N GLY A 314 11.35 -13.75 -7.14
CA GLY A 314 11.48 -14.01 -5.70
C GLY A 314 10.96 -12.86 -4.82
N CYS A 315 9.87 -12.22 -5.24
CA CYS A 315 9.12 -11.26 -4.44
C CYS A 315 7.94 -11.98 -3.76
N TYR A 316 7.55 -11.52 -2.57
CA TYR A 316 6.31 -11.98 -1.96
C TYR A 316 5.12 -11.27 -2.60
N PHE A 317 4.08 -12.04 -2.95
CA PHE A 317 2.81 -11.49 -3.41
C PHE A 317 1.77 -11.55 -2.29
N LEU A 318 1.10 -10.44 -2.05
CA LEU A 318 0.06 -10.25 -1.04
C LEU A 318 -1.28 -10.02 -1.76
N ASP A 319 -2.20 -10.97 -1.66
CA ASP A 319 -3.52 -10.85 -2.28
C ASP A 319 -4.50 -10.00 -1.46
N LEU A 320 -4.17 -8.72 -1.34
CA LEU A 320 -4.95 -7.74 -0.60
C LEU A 320 -6.37 -7.57 -1.18
N ASN A 321 -6.53 -7.58 -2.50
CA ASN A 321 -7.81 -7.38 -3.16
C ASN A 321 -8.88 -8.39 -2.72
N ALA A 322 -8.51 -9.65 -2.49
CA ALA A 322 -9.44 -10.66 -1.99
C ALA A 322 -10.09 -10.28 -0.65
N GLU A 323 -9.35 -9.58 0.23
CA GLU A 323 -9.84 -9.15 1.55
C GLU A 323 -10.79 -7.96 1.51
N PHE A 324 -10.69 -7.16 0.45
CA PHE A 324 -11.45 -5.92 0.30
C PHE A 324 -12.63 -6.08 -0.64
N SER A 325 -12.77 -7.23 -1.28
CA SER A 325 -13.79 -7.47 -2.28
C SER A 325 -15.05 -8.12 -1.71
N ASP A 326 -16.19 -7.76 -2.27
CA ASP A 326 -17.44 -8.49 -2.10
C ASP A 326 -17.45 -9.80 -2.91
N GLU A 327 -18.54 -10.56 -2.84
CA GLU A 327 -18.71 -11.82 -3.58
C GLU A 327 -18.62 -11.67 -5.11
N SER A 328 -18.80 -10.45 -5.62
CA SER A 328 -18.69 -10.12 -7.05
C SER A 328 -17.33 -9.52 -7.42
N GLY A 329 -16.40 -9.43 -6.47
CA GLY A 329 -15.04 -8.93 -6.68
C GLY A 329 -14.90 -7.39 -6.61
N TYR A 330 -15.97 -6.66 -6.30
CA TYR A 330 -15.94 -5.19 -6.18
C TYR A 330 -15.53 -4.76 -4.77
N LEU A 331 -14.93 -3.58 -4.64
CA LEU A 331 -14.57 -3.04 -3.33
C LEU A 331 -15.80 -2.89 -2.43
N LEU A 332 -15.72 -3.44 -1.22
CA LEU A 332 -16.74 -3.33 -0.19
C LEU A 332 -16.97 -1.86 0.18
N ALA A 333 -18.24 -1.44 0.08
CA ALA A 333 -18.63 -0.05 0.32
C ALA A 333 -18.31 0.45 1.73
N GLU A 334 -18.21 -0.43 2.73
CA GLU A 334 -17.84 -0.06 4.11
C GLU A 334 -16.37 0.37 4.26
N TYR A 335 -15.50 -0.10 3.37
CA TYR A 335 -14.09 0.29 3.34
C TYR A 335 -13.79 1.39 2.33
N ALA A 336 -14.75 1.74 1.47
CA ALA A 336 -14.58 2.73 0.43
C ALA A 336 -15.02 4.14 0.87
N GLN A 337 -14.24 5.14 0.50
CA GLN A 337 -14.64 6.54 0.51
C GLN A 337 -15.73 6.80 -0.55
N PRO A 338 -16.40 7.96 -0.53
CA PRO A 338 -17.46 8.29 -1.49
C PRO A 338 -17.03 8.31 -2.97
N ASP A 339 -15.73 8.31 -3.26
CA ASP A 339 -15.21 8.19 -4.63
C ASP A 339 -15.07 6.74 -5.11
N GLY A 340 -15.30 5.77 -4.22
CA GLY A 340 -15.27 4.34 -4.48
C GLY A 340 -13.91 3.76 -4.87
N VAL A 341 -12.83 4.51 -4.61
CA VAL A 341 -11.45 4.06 -4.85
C VAL A 341 -10.62 4.17 -3.57
N HIS A 342 -10.67 5.31 -2.88
CA HIS A 342 -9.87 5.50 -1.67
C HIS A 342 -10.49 4.78 -0.48
N LEU A 343 -9.65 4.43 0.50
CA LEU A 343 -10.10 3.71 1.69
C LEU A 343 -10.51 4.65 2.82
N THR A 344 -11.46 4.18 3.63
CA THR A 344 -11.79 4.75 4.93
C THR A 344 -10.72 4.37 5.96
N VAL A 345 -10.72 5.03 7.12
CA VAL A 345 -9.83 4.66 8.24
C VAL A 345 -10.05 3.20 8.68
N SER A 346 -11.30 2.70 8.65
CA SER A 346 -11.57 1.28 8.89
C SER A 346 -10.96 0.39 7.81
N GLY A 347 -10.97 0.82 6.55
CA GLY A 347 -10.26 0.15 5.45
C GLY A 347 -8.75 0.07 5.69
N TYR A 348 -8.10 1.17 6.10
CA TYR A 348 -6.68 1.16 6.45
C TYR A 348 -6.37 0.27 7.65
N ASN A 349 -7.20 0.27 8.70
CA ASN A 349 -7.01 -0.64 9.84
C ASN A 349 -7.11 -2.11 9.42
N LYS A 350 -8.05 -2.44 8.51
CA LYS A 350 -8.13 -3.78 7.92
C LYS A 350 -6.87 -4.11 7.12
N TRP A 351 -6.35 -3.16 6.35
CA TRP A 351 -5.12 -3.32 5.57
C TRP A 351 -3.92 -3.62 6.48
N VAL A 352 -3.67 -2.80 7.50
CA VAL A 352 -2.58 -3.05 8.47
C VAL A 352 -2.76 -4.41 9.14
N SER A 353 -3.98 -4.73 9.58
CA SER A 353 -4.29 -6.02 10.19
C SER A 353 -3.94 -7.19 9.27
N TYR A 354 -4.24 -7.10 7.98
CA TYR A 354 -3.88 -8.10 6.97
C TYR A 354 -2.35 -8.24 6.85
N LEU A 355 -1.62 -7.12 6.73
CA LEU A 355 -0.16 -7.15 6.62
C LEU A 355 0.50 -7.75 7.87
N CYS A 356 -0.05 -7.50 9.06
CA CYS A 356 0.43 -8.09 10.31
C CYS A 356 0.23 -9.61 10.39
N THR A 357 -0.62 -10.21 9.56
CA THR A 357 -0.81 -11.66 9.54
C THR A 357 -0.21 -12.34 8.32
N HIS A 358 0.19 -11.58 7.30
CA HIS A 358 0.76 -12.11 6.06
C HIS A 358 2.26 -11.83 6.02
N VAL A 359 3.00 -12.53 6.88
CA VAL A 359 4.47 -12.45 6.97
C VAL A 359 5.10 -13.81 6.63
N PRO A 360 6.27 -13.86 5.97
CA PRO A 360 6.95 -15.12 5.69
C PRO A 360 7.31 -15.80 7.00
N TYR A 361 7.10 -17.12 7.06
CA TYR A 361 7.44 -17.86 8.25
C TYR A 361 8.92 -17.70 8.59
N ASN A 362 9.19 -17.27 9.81
CA ASN A 362 10.47 -17.43 10.47
C ASN A 362 10.22 -17.79 11.93
N LYS A 363 10.98 -18.75 12.48
CA LYS A 363 10.91 -19.14 13.89
C LYS A 363 11.22 -17.99 14.85
N ASN A 364 11.96 -16.99 14.38
CA ASN A 364 12.38 -15.82 15.14
C ASN A 364 11.50 -14.58 14.92
N ASN A 365 10.43 -14.68 14.13
CA ASN A 365 9.51 -13.55 13.98
C ASN A 365 8.89 -13.18 15.35
N PRO A 366 8.62 -11.88 15.58
CA PRO A 366 8.03 -11.39 16.82
C PRO A 366 6.52 -11.66 16.84
N TYR A 367 6.12 -12.93 16.78
CA TYR A 367 4.70 -13.30 16.86
C TYR A 367 4.12 -12.84 18.20
N GLN A 368 2.89 -12.32 18.16
CA GLN A 368 2.16 -11.90 19.34
C GLN A 368 1.67 -13.11 20.14
N ALA A 369 1.62 -12.97 21.47
CA ALA A 369 1.04 -13.99 22.35
C ALA A 369 -0.41 -14.31 21.93
N GLY A 370 -0.73 -15.60 21.87
CA GLY A 370 -2.02 -16.09 21.35
C GLY A 370 -2.07 -16.29 19.83
N SER A 371 -1.00 -15.96 19.10
CA SER A 371 -0.84 -16.36 17.70
C SER A 371 -0.49 -17.85 17.58
N THR A 372 -0.96 -18.50 16.50
CA THR A 372 -0.73 -19.93 16.20
C THR A 372 0.74 -20.35 16.25
N TYR A 373 1.65 -19.43 15.95
CA TYR A 373 3.11 -19.65 15.88
C TYR A 373 3.89 -18.95 16.99
N TYR A 374 3.19 -18.45 18.02
CA TYR A 374 3.83 -17.91 19.20
C TYR A 374 4.56 -19.01 19.96
N LEU A 375 5.84 -18.76 20.28
CA LEU A 375 6.65 -19.59 21.16
C LEU A 375 7.04 -18.74 22.37
N SER A 376 6.79 -19.25 23.58
CA SER A 376 7.28 -18.60 24.80
C SER A 376 8.81 -18.60 24.82
N ASP A 377 9.43 -17.68 25.57
CA ASP A 377 10.90 -17.59 25.65
C ASP A 377 11.53 -18.89 26.17
N GLU A 378 10.87 -19.57 27.10
CA GLU A 378 11.26 -20.89 27.59
C GLU A 378 11.26 -21.94 26.47
N LEU A 379 10.24 -21.94 25.60
CA LEU A 379 10.15 -22.87 24.48
C LEU A 379 11.14 -22.53 23.37
N LYS A 380 11.37 -21.23 23.10
CA LYS A 380 12.43 -20.79 22.17
C LYS A 380 13.80 -21.27 22.62
N GLN A 381 14.08 -21.22 23.92
CA GLN A 381 15.33 -21.69 24.50
C GLN A 381 15.43 -23.23 24.49
N LEU A 382 14.31 -23.95 24.61
CA LEU A 382 14.29 -25.40 24.45
C LEU A 382 14.50 -25.84 22.99
N LEU A 383 14.02 -25.03 22.04
CA LEU A 383 14.10 -25.29 20.61
C LEU A 383 15.36 -24.70 19.95
N SER A 384 16.17 -23.90 20.66
CA SER A 384 17.35 -23.26 20.10
C SER A 384 18.44 -24.25 19.68
N ASP A 385 18.43 -25.44 20.26
CA ASP A 385 19.39 -26.52 20.00
C ASP A 385 18.94 -27.44 18.85
N ILE A 386 17.71 -27.23 18.34
CA ILE A 386 17.20 -27.93 17.16
C ILE A 386 17.53 -27.05 15.93
N PRO A 387 18.34 -27.54 14.97
CA PRO A 387 18.82 -26.77 13.83
C PRO A 387 17.71 -26.01 13.08
#